data_AF-A0A226E3I0-F1
#
_entry.id   AF-A0A226E3I0-F1
#
_cell.length_a   1.000
_cell.length_b   1.000
_cell.length_c   1.000
_cell.angle_alpha   90.00
_cell.angle_beta   90.00
_cell.angle_gamma   90.00
#
_symmetry.space_group_name_H-M   'P 1'
#
loop_
_entity.id
_entity.type
_entity.pdbx_description
1 polymer ?
#
loop_
_entity_poly.entity_id
_entity_poly.type
_entity_poly.pdbx_seq_one_letter_code
_entity_poly.pdbx_strand_id
1 'polypeptide(L)'
;MMETILEVPEIGFEITQKIVQQQLVLILHAHACQKQENSYSHDYEVHGQEQPKEKCKLPFCEETKKCLDHIRCCFEPDTCTLTHCHHNREIIRHWKICMKKSSCQICRPVYQAQIHSIKQRRRS
;
A
#
# COMPACT_ATOMS: atom_id res chain seq x y z
N MET A 1 16.08 8.91 46.27
CA MET A 1 14.80 8.53 45.64
C MET A 1 15.15 8.05 44.23
N MET A 2 15.06 6.74 44.03
CA MET A 2 15.42 6.07 42.78
C MET A 2 14.14 5.95 41.95
N GLU A 3 14.01 6.80 40.94
CA GLU A 3 12.93 6.72 39.97
C GLU A 3 13.09 5.42 39.19
N THR A 4 12.20 4.47 39.45
CA THR A 4 12.11 3.22 38.68
C THR A 4 11.38 3.56 37.39
N ILE A 5 12.15 3.77 36.33
CA ILE A 5 11.64 3.84 34.96
C ILE A 5 10.99 2.49 34.66
N LEU A 6 9.67 2.47 34.52
CA LEU A 6 8.94 1.33 33.97
C LEU A 6 9.28 1.27 32.48
N GLU A 7 10.25 0.43 32.11
CA GLU A 7 10.51 0.06 30.72
C GLU A 7 9.29 -0.69 30.18
N VAL A 8 8.43 0.05 29.48
CA VAL A 8 7.35 -0.54 28.68
C VAL A 8 8.00 -1.39 27.59
N PRO A 9 7.60 -2.66 27.39
CA PRO A 9 8.29 -3.54 26.45
C PRO A 9 8.21 -3.00 25.02
N GLU A 10 9.36 -2.75 24.38
CA GLU A 10 9.50 -2.28 22.99
C GLU A 10 8.84 -3.19 21.94
N ILE A 11 8.44 -4.40 22.33
CA ILE A 11 7.85 -5.45 21.49
C ILE A 11 6.57 -4.96 20.79
N GLY A 12 5.76 -4.10 21.44
CA GLY A 12 4.52 -3.59 20.85
C GLY A 12 4.76 -2.70 19.63
N PHE A 13 5.80 -1.85 19.67
CA PHE A 13 6.08 -0.88 18.62
C PHE A 13 6.57 -1.56 17.33
N GLU A 14 7.44 -2.55 17.45
CA GLU A 14 7.96 -3.29 16.29
C GLU A 14 6.88 -4.08 15.54
N ILE A 15 5.93 -4.67 16.27
CA ILE A 15 4.81 -5.41 15.68
C ILE A 15 3.91 -4.44 14.91
N THR A 16 3.52 -3.32 15.53
CA THR A 16 2.71 -2.29 14.87
C THR A 16 3.41 -1.74 13.63
N GLN A 17 4.72 -1.49 13.70
CA GLN A 17 5.51 -1.04 12.55
C GLN A 17 5.45 -2.04 11.39
N LYS A 18 5.65 -3.34 11.67
CA LYS A 18 5.60 -4.38 10.64
C LYS A 18 4.21 -4.50 9.99
N ILE A 19 3.14 -4.38 10.77
CA ILE A 19 1.76 -4.38 10.24
C ILE A 19 1.55 -3.19 9.30
N VAL A 20 1.97 -1.99 9.70
CA VAL A 20 1.84 -0.79 8.86
C VAL A 20 2.67 -0.91 7.58
N GLN A 21 3.88 -1.48 7.64
CA GLN A 21 4.69 -1.75 6.46
C GLN A 21 4.01 -2.75 5.50
N GLN A 22 3.45 -3.84 6.02
CA GLN A 22 2.72 -4.82 5.21
C GLN A 22 1.51 -4.18 4.53
N GLN A 23 0.75 -3.39 5.27
CA GLN A 23 -0.42 -2.69 4.72
C GLN A 23 -0.01 -1.68 3.65
N LEU A 24 1.08 -0.95 3.85
CA LEU A 24 1.64 -0.05 2.85
C LEU A 24 2.05 -0.81 1.57
N VAL A 25 2.71 -1.95 1.69
CA VAL A 25 3.08 -2.79 0.53
C VAL A 25 1.84 -3.26 -0.23
N LEU A 26 0.79 -3.71 0.48
CA LEU A 26 -0.46 -4.13 -0.13
C LEU A 26 -1.16 -2.98 -0.88
N ILE A 27 -1.22 -1.79 -0.29
CA ILE A 27 -1.75 -0.57 -0.92
C ILE A 27 -0.99 -0.25 -2.22
N LEU A 28 0.34 -0.29 -2.19
CA LEU A 28 1.19 -0.01 -3.35
C LEU A 28 0.99 -1.06 -4.46
N HIS A 29 0.89 -2.34 -4.08
CA HIS A 29 0.56 -3.42 -5.00
C HIS A 29 -0.81 -3.22 -5.64
N ALA A 30 -1.86 -3.01 -4.86
CA ALA A 30 -3.23 -2.85 -5.34
C ALA A 30 -3.35 -1.70 -6.35
N HIS A 31 -2.70 -0.57 -6.07
CA HIS A 31 -2.63 0.57 -6.99
C HIS A 31 -1.93 0.22 -8.32
N ALA A 32 -0.78 -0.46 -8.26
CA ALA A 32 -0.06 -0.88 -9.46
C ALA A 32 -0.83 -1.94 -10.27
N CYS A 33 -1.46 -2.89 -9.58
CA CYS A 33 -2.29 -3.94 -10.16
C CYS A 33 -3.51 -3.35 -10.87
N GLN A 34 -4.20 -2.39 -10.27
CA GLN A 34 -5.31 -1.68 -10.90
C GLN A 34 -4.87 -0.93 -12.17
N LYS A 35 -3.71 -0.27 -12.15
CA LYS A 35 -3.18 0.43 -13.33
C LYS A 35 -2.89 -0.54 -14.48
N GLN A 36 -2.27 -1.67 -14.17
CA GLN A 36 -2.01 -2.74 -15.15
C GLN A 36 -3.32 -3.31 -15.69
N GLU A 37 -4.34 -3.46 -14.85
CA GLU A 37 -5.64 -3.92 -15.32
C GLU A 37 -6.27 -2.94 -16.32
N ASN A 38 -6.26 -1.64 -16.02
CA ASN A 38 -6.84 -0.65 -16.91
C ASN A 38 -6.10 -0.49 -18.25
N SER A 39 -4.79 -0.77 -18.31
CA SER A 39 -4.05 -0.74 -19.57
C SER A 39 -4.42 -1.91 -20.49
N TYR A 40 -4.54 -3.11 -19.94
CA TYR A 40 -4.89 -4.30 -20.75
C TYR A 40 -6.33 -4.30 -21.25
N SER A 41 -7.26 -3.58 -20.61
CA SER A 41 -8.63 -3.44 -21.12
C SER A 41 -8.72 -2.58 -22.38
N HIS A 42 -7.78 -1.65 -22.60
CA HIS A 42 -7.80 -0.77 -23.77
C HIS A 42 -7.34 -1.48 -25.05
N ASP A 43 -6.31 -2.32 -24.96
CA ASP A 43 -5.78 -3.09 -26.11
C ASP A 43 -6.73 -4.23 -26.55
N TYR A 44 -7.62 -4.64 -25.66
CA TYR A 44 -8.54 -5.78 -25.83
C TYR A 44 -9.78 -5.42 -26.65
N GLU A 45 -10.32 -4.21 -26.50
CA GLU A 45 -11.44 -3.72 -27.32
C GLU A 45 -11.08 -3.65 -28.82
N VAL A 46 -9.79 -3.60 -29.15
CA VAL A 46 -9.28 -3.50 -30.53
C VAL A 46 -9.10 -4.88 -31.21
N HIS A 47 -8.94 -5.98 -30.47
CA HIS A 47 -8.50 -7.28 -31.03
C HIS A 47 -9.41 -8.49 -30.78
N GLY A 48 -10.53 -8.36 -30.07
CA GLY A 48 -11.66 -9.31 -30.14
C GLY A 48 -11.42 -10.77 -29.69
N GLN A 49 -10.33 -11.06 -28.96
CA GLN A 49 -10.05 -12.41 -28.44
C GLN A 49 -10.18 -12.45 -26.91
N GLU A 50 -11.26 -13.06 -26.43
CA GLU A 50 -11.56 -13.37 -25.01
C GLU A 50 -10.51 -14.30 -24.38
N GLN A 51 -9.37 -13.77 -23.96
CA GLN A 51 -8.55 -14.42 -22.93
C GLN A 51 -9.02 -13.94 -21.55
N PRO A 52 -9.40 -14.85 -20.62
CA PRO A 52 -9.78 -14.47 -19.27
C PRO A 52 -8.56 -13.83 -18.61
N LYS A 53 -8.64 -12.52 -18.33
CA LYS A 53 -7.64 -11.85 -17.53
C LYS A 53 -7.60 -12.52 -16.17
N GLU A 54 -6.49 -13.20 -15.86
CA GLU A 54 -6.33 -13.78 -14.54
C GLU A 54 -6.44 -12.69 -13.49
N LYS A 55 -7.46 -12.81 -12.62
CA LYS A 55 -7.60 -11.93 -11.47
C LYS A 55 -6.39 -12.09 -10.57
N CYS A 56 -5.91 -10.98 -9.99
CA CYS A 56 -4.83 -11.04 -9.02
C CYS A 56 -5.21 -11.97 -7.86
N LYS A 57 -4.36 -12.97 -7.60
CA LYS A 57 -4.56 -13.98 -6.55
C LYS A 57 -4.01 -13.55 -5.20
N LEU A 58 -3.41 -12.35 -5.09
CA LEU A 58 -2.89 -11.84 -3.83
C LEU A 58 -4.05 -11.57 -2.86
N PRO A 59 -4.03 -12.12 -1.63
CA PRO A 59 -5.04 -11.86 -0.62
C PRO A 59 -5.22 -10.35 -0.37
N PHE A 60 -6.46 -9.94 -0.13
CA PHE A 60 -6.84 -8.55 0.16
C PHE A 60 -6.56 -7.52 -0.95
N CYS A 61 -5.96 -7.91 -2.08
CA CYS A 61 -5.71 -7.00 -3.19
C CYS A 61 -7.00 -6.39 -3.73
N GLU A 62 -8.02 -7.22 -3.97
CA GLU A 62 -9.33 -6.77 -4.47
C GLU A 62 -10.05 -5.83 -3.49
N GLU A 63 -10.05 -6.16 -2.19
CA GLU A 63 -10.61 -5.29 -1.15
C GLU A 63 -9.88 -3.95 -1.07
N THR A 64 -8.55 -4.00 -1.12
CA THR A 64 -7.71 -2.80 -1.09
C THR A 64 -7.96 -1.93 -2.32
N LYS A 65 -8.12 -2.51 -3.53
CA LYS A 65 -8.51 -1.76 -4.73
C LYS A 65 -9.82 -1.01 -4.54
N LYS A 66 -10.86 -1.70 -4.04
CA LYS A 66 -12.17 -1.06 -3.75
C LYS A 66 -12.04 0.08 -2.74
N CYS A 67 -11.22 -0.11 -1.70
CA CYS A 67 -10.92 0.94 -0.74
C CYS A 67 -10.20 2.13 -1.38
N LEU A 68 -9.23 1.88 -2.28
CA LEU A 68 -8.53 2.94 -3.02
C LEU A 68 -9.48 3.73 -3.95
N ASP A 69 -10.39 3.05 -4.63
CA ASP A 69 -11.40 3.70 -5.46
C ASP A 69 -12.35 4.55 -4.64
N HIS A 70 -12.76 4.06 -3.48
CA HIS A 70 -13.55 4.85 -2.54
C HIS A 70 -12.79 6.08 -2.02
N ILE A 71 -11.52 5.93 -1.62
CA ILE A 71 -10.70 7.04 -1.08
C ILE A 71 -10.61 8.22 -2.06
N ARG A 72 -10.64 7.97 -3.38
CA ARG A 72 -10.64 9.02 -4.42
C ARG A 72 -11.89 9.89 -4.40
N CYS A 73 -13.03 9.34 -3.98
CA CYS A 73 -14.33 10.02 -3.98
C CYS A 73 -14.86 10.32 -2.57
N CYS A 74 -14.14 9.90 -1.54
CA CYS A 74 -14.54 10.08 -0.15
C CYS A 74 -14.08 11.46 0.36
N PHE A 75 -15.06 12.32 0.64
CA PHE A 75 -14.89 13.69 1.13
C PHE A 75 -14.96 13.84 2.65
N GLU A 76 -15.48 12.82 3.35
CA GLU A 76 -15.66 12.83 4.80
C GLU A 76 -14.80 11.74 5.45
N PRO A 77 -13.48 11.94 5.56
CA PRO A 77 -12.56 10.90 5.99
C PRO A 77 -12.75 10.49 7.46
N ASP A 78 -13.19 11.41 8.32
CA ASP A 78 -13.29 11.21 9.77
C ASP A 78 -14.56 10.48 10.19
N THR A 79 -15.64 10.59 9.40
CA THR A 79 -16.94 9.94 9.64
C THR A 79 -17.20 8.77 8.70
N CYS A 80 -16.24 8.47 7.82
CA CYS A 80 -16.36 7.38 6.85
C CYS A 80 -16.50 6.02 7.56
N THR A 81 -17.58 5.30 7.24
CA THR A 81 -17.86 3.96 7.79
C THR A 81 -17.26 2.83 6.98
N LEU A 82 -16.67 3.10 5.80
CA LEU A 82 -16.03 2.07 5.00
C LEU A 82 -14.80 1.52 5.74
N THR A 83 -14.78 0.20 5.92
CA THR A 83 -13.68 -0.52 6.55
C THR A 83 -12.34 -0.15 5.91
N HIS A 84 -11.36 0.12 6.76
CA HIS A 84 -10.00 0.52 6.39
C HIS A 84 -9.85 1.85 5.64
N CYS A 85 -10.91 2.61 5.34
CA CYS A 85 -10.79 3.89 4.63
C CYS A 85 -9.88 4.87 5.38
N HIS A 86 -10.19 5.14 6.65
CA HIS A 86 -9.39 6.05 7.49
C HIS A 86 -7.93 5.57 7.59
N HIS A 87 -7.71 4.31 7.96
CA HIS A 87 -6.37 3.75 8.12
C HIS A 87 -5.55 3.77 6.83
N ASN A 88 -6.12 3.33 5.70
CA ASN A 88 -5.44 3.32 4.41
C ASN A 88 -5.14 4.75 3.94
N ARG A 89 -6.06 5.70 4.17
CA ARG A 89 -5.85 7.11 3.86
C ARG A 89 -4.66 7.69 4.63
N GLU A 90 -4.55 7.39 5.92
CA GLU A 90 -3.42 7.85 6.74
C GLU A 90 -2.09 7.26 6.28
N ILE A 91 -2.04 5.97 5.96
CA ILE A 91 -0.84 5.33 5.41
C ILE A 91 -0.44 5.96 4.07
N ILE A 92 -1.40 6.20 3.17
CA ILE A 92 -1.16 6.85 1.87
C ILE A 92 -0.62 8.27 2.07
N ARG A 93 -1.22 9.05 2.99
CA ARG A 93 -0.77 10.40 3.33
C ARG A 93 0.67 10.37 3.86
N HIS A 94 0.96 9.48 4.81
CA HIS A 94 2.30 9.29 5.36
C HIS A 94 3.30 8.97 4.25
N TRP A 95 3.01 7.98 3.39
CA TRP A 95 3.89 7.59 2.29
C TRP A 95 4.21 8.77 1.36
N LYS A 96 3.19 9.52 0.92
CA LYS A 96 3.37 10.68 0.01
C LYS A 96 4.34 11.72 0.55
N ILE A 97 4.28 12.00 1.84
CA ILE A 97 5.09 13.04 2.49
C ILE A 97 6.46 12.50 2.95
N CYS A 98 6.55 11.20 3.24
CA CYS A 98 7.66 10.62 4.00
C CYS A 98 8.56 9.67 3.20
N MET A 99 8.15 9.19 2.01
CA MET A 99 8.84 8.09 1.30
C MET A 99 10.36 8.28 1.07
N LYS A 100 10.84 9.52 0.96
CA LYS A 100 12.25 9.83 0.71
C LYS A 100 13.09 10.00 1.99
N LYS A 101 12.46 10.06 3.17
CA LYS A 101 13.16 10.32 4.44
C LYS A 101 13.87 9.05 4.90
N SER A 102 15.18 9.13 5.11
CA SER A 102 16.02 8.00 5.56
C SER A 102 15.73 7.56 7.00
N SER A 103 15.27 8.47 7.85
CA SER A 103 14.93 8.20 9.25
C SER A 103 13.58 7.49 9.44
N CYS A 104 12.74 7.39 8.40
CA CYS A 104 11.43 6.78 8.51
C CYS A 104 11.51 5.25 8.46
N GLN A 105 11.29 4.61 9.61
CA GLN A 105 11.36 3.16 9.74
C GLN A 105 10.23 2.42 8.99
N ILE A 106 9.11 3.09 8.69
CA ILE A 106 8.00 2.52 7.90
C ILE A 106 8.31 2.58 6.41
N CYS A 107 8.61 3.77 5.90
CA CYS A 107 8.74 3.99 4.45
C CYS A 107 10.07 3.50 3.89
N ARG A 108 11.16 3.62 4.65
CA ARG A 108 12.51 3.35 4.15
C ARG A 108 12.70 1.96 3.56
N PRO A 109 12.35 0.85 4.26
CA PRO A 109 12.56 -0.49 3.71
C PRO A 109 11.71 -0.74 2.46
N VAL A 110 10.46 -0.25 2.45
CA VAL A 110 9.56 -0.37 1.29
C VAL A 110 10.10 0.39 0.08
N TYR A 111 10.56 1.62 0.29
CA TYR A 111 11.14 2.45 -0.77
C TYR A 111 12.41 1.82 -1.36
N GLN A 112 13.30 1.27 -0.52
CA GLN A 112 14.50 0.58 -0.99
C GLN A 112 14.15 -0.61 -1.89
N ALA A 113 13.22 -1.47 -1.47
CA ALA A 113 12.76 -2.61 -2.27
C ALA A 113 12.20 -2.19 -3.64
N GLN A 114 11.43 -1.09 -3.69
CA GLN A 114 10.91 -0.56 -4.96
C GLN A 114 12.04 -0.08 -5.90
N ILE A 115 13.02 0.65 -5.39
CA ILE A 115 14.16 1.10 -6.21
C ILE A 115 14.98 -0.07 -6.75
N HIS A 116 15.18 -1.12 -5.93
CA HIS A 116 15.89 -2.33 -6.36
C HIS A 116 15.16 -3.05 -7.50
N SER A 117 13.84 -3.25 -7.40
CA SER A 117 13.06 -3.92 -8.46
C SER A 117 13.02 -3.13 -9.77
N ILE A 118 12.96 -1.79 -9.72
CA ILE A 118 13.01 -0.92 -10.91
C ILE A 118 14.38 -1.02 -11.59
N LYS A 119 15.48 -1.06 -10.82
CA LYS A 119 16.83 -1.20 -11.36
C LYS A 119 17.05 -2.54 -12.05
N GLN A 120 16.45 -3.62 -11.53
CA GLN A 120 16.52 -4.94 -12.16
C GLN A 120 15.79 -4.96 -13.51
N ARG A 121 14.58 -4.39 -13.58
CA ARG A 121 13.80 -4.34 -14.84
C ARG A 121 14.43 -3.53 -15.97
N ARG A 122 15.31 -2.56 -15.66
CA ARG A 122 16.03 -1.76 -16.67
C ARG A 122 17.30 -2.43 -17.21
N ARG A 123 17.74 -3.52 -16.59
CA ARG A 123 18.93 -4.29 -16.98
C ARG A 123 18.59 -5.55 -17.78
N SER A 124 17.31 -5.89 -17.87
CA SER A 124 16.75 -6.96 -18.70
C SER A 124 16.15 -6.35 -19.96
#